data_AF-A0A183LEL5-F1
#
_entry.id   AF-A0A183LEL5-F1
#
_cell.length_a   1.000
_cell.length_b   1.000
_cell.length_c   1.000
_cell.angle_alpha   90.00
_cell.angle_beta   90.00
_cell.angle_gamma   90.00
#
_symmetry.space_group_name_H-M   'P 1'
#
loop_
_entity.id
_entity.type
_entity.pdbx_description
1 polymer ?
#
loop_
_entity_poly.entity_id
_entity_poly.type
_entity_poly.pdbx_seq_one_letter_code
_entity_poly.pdbx_strand_id
1 'polypeptide(L)' 'MSHNHPCSSSWMVCNPWSRRSSSKEKENLKPVILHTQSTDEVIERIKERTGKQVNAADVKAMKAKLFTG' A
#
# COMPACT_ATOMS: atom_id res chain seq x y z
N MET A 1 -29.50 -24.72 -14.86
CA MET A 1 -28.44 -24.99 -13.87
C MET A 1 -28.19 -23.70 -13.09
N SER A 2 -28.68 -23.64 -11.85
CA SER A 2 -28.61 -22.43 -11.01
C SER A 2 -27.27 -22.39 -10.27
N HIS A 3 -26.29 -21.69 -10.86
CA HIS A 3 -25.05 -21.38 -10.16
C HIS A 3 -25.27 -20.15 -9.26
N ASN A 4 -26.06 -20.31 -8.20
CA ASN A 4 -26.12 -19.36 -7.08
C ASN A 4 -24.97 -19.65 -6.12
N HIS A 5 -23.74 -19.57 -6.62
CA HIS A 5 -22.62 -19.45 -5.70
C HIS A 5 -22.57 -17.97 -5.32
N PRO A 6 -22.79 -17.58 -4.05
CA PRO A 6 -22.37 -16.25 -3.63
C PRO A 6 -20.89 -16.20 -3.92
N CYS A 7 -20.50 -15.38 -4.89
CA CYS A 7 -19.12 -15.12 -5.17
C CYS A 7 -18.60 -14.42 -3.92
N SER A 8 -18.09 -15.18 -2.95
CA SER A 8 -17.25 -14.70 -1.86
C SER A 8 -15.87 -14.33 -2.43
N SER A 9 -15.89 -13.61 -3.55
CA SER A 9 -14.77 -12.85 -4.04
C SER A 9 -14.57 -11.69 -3.07
N SER A 10 -14.03 -12.03 -1.89
CA SER A 10 -13.25 -11.12 -1.05
C SER A 10 -12.04 -10.52 -1.81
N TRP A 11 -11.85 -10.93 -3.06
CA TRP A 11 -10.88 -10.44 -3.99
C TRP A 11 -11.43 -9.16 -4.61
N MET A 12 -11.01 -8.02 -4.08
CA MET A 12 -10.51 -6.87 -4.85
C MET A 12 -10.50 -5.61 -3.97
N VAL A 13 -9.59 -5.59 -2.98
CA VAL A 13 -8.82 -4.35 -2.77
C VAL A 13 -7.72 -4.33 -3.86
N CYS A 14 -8.12 -4.49 -5.13
CA CYS A 14 -7.24 -4.43 -6.30
C CYS A 14 -7.00 -2.98 -6.72
N ASN A 15 -6.97 -2.07 -5.76
CA ASN A 15 -6.45 -0.73 -5.97
C ASN A 15 -5.19 -0.54 -5.11
N PRO A 16 -4.05 -1.13 -5.55
CA PRO A 16 -2.78 -0.97 -4.86
C PRO A 16 -2.51 0.50 -4.61
N TRP A 17 -1.95 0.85 -3.46
CA TRP A 17 -1.57 2.22 -3.18
C TRP A 17 -0.64 2.79 -4.27
N SER A 18 0.16 1.92 -4.92
CA SER A 18 0.94 2.25 -6.11
C SER A 18 0.14 2.86 -7.27
N ARG A 19 -1.16 2.56 -7.43
CA ARG A 19 -2.03 3.19 -8.44
C ARG A 19 -2.68 4.49 -7.94
N ARG A 20 -2.92 4.60 -6.63
CA ARG A 20 -3.53 5.77 -5.99
C ARG A 20 -2.56 6.90 -5.71
N SER A 21 -1.26 6.65 -5.83
CA SER A 21 -0.21 7.62 -5.48
C SER A 21 0.63 8.05 -6.67
N SER A 22 0.82 9.35 -6.79
CA SER A 22 1.68 9.99 -7.78
C SER A 22 3.15 9.62 -7.57
N SER A 23 3.97 9.79 -8.60
CA SER A 23 5.42 9.58 -8.51
C SER A 23 6.06 10.50 -7.48
N LYS A 24 5.58 11.75 -7.37
CA LYS A 24 6.07 12.72 -6.38
C LYS A 24 5.76 12.28 -4.94
N GLU A 25 4.54 11.81 -4.69
CA GLU A 25 4.17 11.26 -3.37
C GLU A 25 5.03 10.05 -3.00
N LYS A 26 5.27 9.14 -3.96
CA LYS A 26 6.15 7.98 -3.76
C LYS A 26 7.57 8.38 -3.40
N GLU A 27 8.15 9.36 -4.09
CA GLU A 27 9.48 9.88 -3.78
C GLU A 27 9.57 10.50 -2.39
N ASN A 28 8.58 11.32 -2.00
CA ASN A 28 8.53 11.94 -0.68
C ASN A 28 8.39 10.93 0.47
N LEU A 29 7.88 9.72 0.18
CA LEU A 29 7.68 8.65 1.15
C LEU A 29 8.86 7.67 1.22
N LYS A 30 9.79 7.70 0.27
CA LYS A 30 11.05 6.93 0.35
C LYS A 30 11.77 7.07 1.70
N PRO A 31 12.02 8.29 2.23
CA PRO A 31 12.69 8.42 3.51
C PRO A 31 11.84 7.85 4.65
N VAL A 32 10.51 8.02 4.61
CA VAL A 32 9.62 7.43 5.63
C VAL A 32 9.80 5.92 5.65
N ILE A 33 9.72 5.26 4.49
CA ILE A 33 9.79 3.80 4.38
C ILE A 33 11.17 3.25 4.75
N LEU A 34 12.25 3.99 4.47
CA LEU A 34 13.63 3.59 4.76
C LEU A 34 14.02 3.80 6.24
N HIS A 35 13.53 4.87 6.88
CA HIS A 35 13.93 5.22 8.24
C HIS A 35 13.10 4.53 9.33
N THR A 36 11.87 4.11 9.05
CA THR A 36 11.03 3.41 10.05
C THR A 36 11.11 1.89 9.91
N GLN A 37 11.43 1.22 11.02
CA GLN A 37 11.49 -0.24 11.07
C GLN A 37 10.09 -0.88 11.13
N SER A 38 9.15 -0.23 11.84
CA SER A 38 7.78 -0.73 12.00
C SER A 38 6.91 -0.48 10.78
N THR A 39 6.15 -1.51 10.35
CA THR A 39 5.16 -1.39 9.27
C THR A 39 3.99 -0.50 9.67
N ASP A 40 3.52 -0.59 10.92
CA ASP A 40 2.39 0.20 11.42
C ASP A 40 2.73 1.69 11.46
N GLU A 41 3.95 2.03 11.88
CA GLU A 41 4.42 3.42 11.86
C GLU A 41 4.46 3.98 10.43
N VAL A 42 4.92 3.19 9.44
CA VAL A 42 4.88 3.60 8.02
C VAL A 42 3.44 3.91 7.58
N ILE A 43 2.48 3.06 7.94
CA ILE A 43 1.07 3.22 7.57
C ILE A 43 0.52 4.53 8.15
N GLU A 44 0.79 4.81 9.43
CA GLU A 44 0.34 6.04 10.09
C GLU A 44 0.96 7.28 9.46
N ARG A 45 2.27 7.30 9.22
CA ARG A 45 2.96 8.44 8.61
C ARG A 45 2.50 8.70 7.18
N ILE A 46 2.22 7.65 6.40
CA ILE A 46 1.67 7.81 5.05
C ILE A 46 0.25 8.37 5.14
N LYS A 47 -0.57 7.86 6.05
CA LYS A 47 -1.94 8.38 6.28
C LYS A 47 -1.91 9.84 6.69
N GLU A 48 -1.01 10.24 7.59
CA GLU A 48 -0.81 11.63 8.02
C GLU A 48 -0.41 12.55 6.86
N ARG A 49 0.56 12.12 6.03
CA ARG A 49 1.09 12.97 4.95
C ARG A 49 0.21 13.04 3.70
N THR A 50 -0.51 11.97 3.39
CA THR A 50 -1.25 11.84 2.12
C THR A 50 -2.76 11.75 2.29
N GLY A 51 -3.25 11.54 3.52
CA GLY A 51 -4.66 11.25 3.79
C GLY A 51 -5.12 9.88 3.24
N LYS A 52 -4.24 9.12 2.59
CA LYS A 52 -4.59 7.87 1.91
C LYS A 52 -4.38 6.68 2.84
N GLN A 53 -5.36 5.79 2.84
CA GLN A 53 -5.24 4.52 3.55
C GLN A 53 -4.34 3.55 2.77
N VAL A 54 -3.32 3.06 3.47
CA VAL A 54 -2.37 2.03 3.04
C VAL A 54 -2.54 0.80 3.92
N ASN A 55 -2.23 -0.38 3.39
CA ASN A 55 -2.17 -1.61 4.17
C ASN A 55 -0.74 -2.17 4.23
N ALA A 56 -0.53 -3.20 5.06
CA ALA A 56 0.78 -3.82 5.23
C ALA A 56 1.34 -4.42 3.92
N ALA A 57 0.48 -4.92 3.02
CA ALA A 57 0.91 -5.46 1.74
C ALA A 57 1.46 -4.36 0.81
N ASP A 58 0.83 -3.19 0.79
CA ASP A 58 1.32 -2.00 0.09
C ASP A 58 2.69 -1.58 0.63
N VAL A 59 2.87 -1.53 1.96
CA VAL A 59 4.17 -1.20 2.59
C VAL A 59 5.25 -2.20 2.23
N LYS A 60 4.94 -3.51 2.26
CA LYS A 60 5.88 -4.55 1.85
C LYS A 60 6.29 -4.39 0.38
N ALA A 61 5.34 -4.10 -0.50
CA ALA A 61 5.62 -3.87 -1.92
C ALA A 61 6.46 -2.59 -2.14
N MET A 62 6.22 -1.54 -1.37
CA MET A 62 7.02 -0.32 -1.41
C MET A 62 8.45 -0.58 -0.94
N LYS A 63 8.64 -1.27 0.20
CA LYS A 63 9.95 -1.68 0.69
C LYS A 63 10.69 -2.49 -0.38
N ALA A 64 10.06 -3.53 -0.93
CA ALA A 64 10.65 -4.36 -1.98
C ALA A 64 11.18 -3.54 -3.17
N LYS A 65 10.39 -2.58 -3.69
CA LYS A 65 10.79 -1.71 -4.80
C LYS A 65 11.97 -0.79 -4.48
N LEU A 66 12.19 -0.43 -3.22
CA LEU A 66 13.29 0.43 -2.80
C LEU A 66 14.59 -0.35 -2.59
N PHE A 67 14.51 -1.63 -2.23
CA PHE A 67 15.67 -2.50 -2.01
C PHE A 67 16.14 -3.23 -3.27
N THR A 68 15.32 -3.34 -4.33
CA THR A 68 15.74 -3.89 -5.64
C THR A 68 16.39 -2.85 -6.56
N GLY A 69 16.96 -1.78 -6.00
CA GLY A 69 17.70 -0.75 -6.73
C GLY A 69 19.18 -1.08 -6.85
#